data_AF-A0A535R598-F1
#
_entry.id   AF-A0A535R598-F1
#
_cell.length_a   1.000
_cell.length_b   1.000
_cell.length_c   1.000
_cell.angle_alpha   90.00
_cell.angle_beta   90.00
_cell.angle_gamma   90.00
#
_symmetry.space_group_name_H-M   'P 1'
#
loop_
_entity.id
_entity.type
_entity.pdbx_description
1 polymer ?
#
loop_
_entity_poly.entity_id
_entity_poly.type
_entity_poly.pdbx_seq_one_letter_code
_entity_poly.pdbx_strand_id
1 'polypeptide(L)'
;MTIALVAAASGDRGVALAGPAAVVERGGVVLRLELDRGAIAPGELLWATLTVSNTNDHDLKWTAGGCRILGLVEALPLLPDAGRHWPGALGTFKAWALKYPESYAYFADETRWAHRGGACPAAQFMEILPAGATRRSRWVWNGYISNAASGSRAAPGGQMEIVGSFFLGEPQSTTQLRVVAPVRIIGGPDPYITAGVALDRAFDDGRLTRWLEGRPLPAVSGAGGIGDIVGGVKLEGGTWRVLAAQKVLVPDYRLSEIEVRVDARDGKVVSVVER
;
A
#
# COMPACT_ATOMS: atom_id res chain seq x y z
N MET A 1 -27.21 37.38 -37.06
CA MET A 1 -26.16 37.10 -38.06
C MET A 1 -25.07 38.12 -37.84
N THR A 2 -24.01 37.74 -37.14
CA THR A 2 -22.81 38.56 -36.94
C THR A 2 -21.61 37.62 -36.98
N ILE A 3 -20.70 37.89 -37.90
CA ILE A 3 -19.47 37.14 -38.17
C ILE A 3 -18.37 37.62 -37.20
N ALA A 4 -17.48 36.68 -36.89
CA ALA A 4 -16.39 36.69 -35.93
C ALA A 4 -15.39 37.86 -36.03
N LEU A 5 -14.63 38.06 -34.94
CA LEU A 5 -13.18 38.20 -35.06
C LEU A 5 -12.46 37.47 -33.92
N VAL A 6 -11.51 36.62 -34.33
CA VAL A 6 -10.59 35.84 -33.51
C VAL A 6 -9.47 36.77 -33.02
N ALA A 7 -9.11 36.63 -31.75
CA ALA A 7 -7.79 37.04 -31.26
C ALA A 7 -7.10 35.80 -30.68
N ALA A 8 -6.16 35.27 -31.45
CA ALA A 8 -5.20 34.28 -30.97
C ALA A 8 -4.10 35.03 -30.20
N ALA A 9 -3.93 34.66 -28.94
CA ALA A 9 -2.71 34.93 -28.20
C ALA A 9 -2.18 33.59 -27.69
N SER A 10 -1.09 33.18 -28.34
CA SER A 10 -0.24 32.04 -28.05
C SER A 10 0.25 32.04 -26.61
N GLY A 11 -0.04 30.96 -25.90
CA GLY A 11 0.50 30.64 -24.60
C GLY A 11 0.26 29.16 -24.36
N ASP A 12 1.14 28.34 -24.93
CA ASP A 12 1.11 26.88 -24.87
C ASP A 12 1.42 26.42 -23.42
N ARG A 13 0.43 26.59 -22.53
CA ARG A 13 0.34 25.82 -21.29
C ARG A 13 -0.67 24.74 -21.58
N GLY A 14 -0.17 23.61 -22.06
CA GLY A 14 -0.98 22.42 -22.32
C GLY A 14 -2.00 22.25 -21.20
N VAL A 15 -3.28 22.26 -21.58
CA VAL A 15 -4.37 21.87 -20.69
C VAL A 15 -4.09 20.42 -20.35
N ALA A 16 -3.43 20.18 -19.21
CA ALA A 16 -3.29 18.84 -18.68
C ALA A 16 -4.71 18.29 -18.57
N LEU A 17 -5.00 17.26 -19.37
CA LEU A 17 -6.25 16.52 -19.23
C LEU A 17 -6.31 16.07 -17.77
N ALA A 18 -7.30 16.56 -17.02
CA ALA A 18 -7.46 16.19 -15.62
C ALA A 18 -7.47 14.66 -15.53
N GLY A 19 -6.51 14.10 -14.77
CA GLY A 19 -6.44 12.68 -14.55
C GLY A 19 -7.60 12.18 -13.68
N PRO A 20 -7.65 10.86 -13.44
CA PRO A 20 -8.63 10.25 -12.56
C PRO A 20 -8.69 10.94 -11.20
N ALA A 21 -9.90 11.12 -10.69
CA ALA A 21 -10.16 11.67 -9.37
C ALA A 21 -11.18 10.80 -8.65
N ALA A 22 -11.02 10.70 -7.33
CA ALA A 22 -11.93 9.97 -6.47
C ALA A 22 -12.16 10.74 -5.17
N VAL A 23 -13.33 10.54 -4.57
CA VAL A 23 -13.74 11.18 -3.32
C VAL A 23 -14.40 10.13 -2.44
N VAL A 24 -14.11 10.17 -1.15
CA VAL A 24 -14.81 9.43 -0.12
C VAL A 24 -15.16 10.37 1.03
N GLU A 25 -16.33 10.14 1.63
CA GLU A 25 -16.78 10.88 2.80
C GLU A 25 -17.13 9.92 3.93
N ARG A 26 -16.67 10.22 5.15
CA ARG A 26 -17.03 9.46 6.35
C ARG A 26 -16.80 10.31 7.59
N GLY A 27 -17.77 10.32 8.51
CA GLY A 27 -17.62 10.95 9.83
C GLY A 27 -17.26 12.44 9.75
N GLY A 28 -17.85 13.17 8.79
CA GLY A 28 -17.54 14.57 8.54
C GLY A 28 -16.12 14.83 8.04
N VAL A 29 -15.49 13.83 7.42
CA VAL A 29 -14.22 13.98 6.69
C VAL A 29 -14.47 13.69 5.22
N VAL A 30 -14.11 14.62 4.35
CA VAL A 30 -14.06 14.43 2.90
C VAL A 30 -12.61 14.27 2.47
N LEU A 31 -12.28 13.10 1.93
CA LEU A 31 -10.97 12.78 1.39
C LEU A 31 -11.08 12.68 -0.14
N ARG A 32 -10.31 13.51 -0.85
CA ARG A 32 -10.26 13.54 -2.32
C ARG A 32 -8.83 13.28 -2.79
N LEU A 33 -8.70 12.42 -3.79
CA LEU A 33 -7.45 12.15 -4.48
C LEU A 33 -7.61 12.47 -5.96
N GLU A 34 -6.66 13.22 -6.51
CA GLU A 34 -6.65 13.64 -7.91
C GLU A 34 -5.30 13.34 -8.53
N LEU A 35 -5.29 12.67 -9.67
CA LEU A 35 -4.09 12.40 -10.45
C LEU A 35 -3.96 13.46 -11.55
N ASP A 36 -2.74 13.88 -11.86
CA ASP A 36 -2.50 14.83 -12.98
C ASP A 36 -2.74 14.18 -14.35
N ARG A 37 -2.69 12.85 -14.43
CA ARG A 37 -3.00 12.05 -15.62
C ARG A 37 -3.43 10.64 -15.25
N GLY A 38 -4.10 9.95 -16.18
CA GLY A 38 -4.60 8.58 -15.99
C GLY A 38 -3.67 7.47 -16.43
N ALA A 39 -2.53 7.79 -17.04
CA ALA A 39 -1.55 6.81 -17.46
C ALA A 39 -0.12 7.35 -17.40
N ILE A 40 0.84 6.48 -17.07
CA ILE A 40 2.27 6.78 -17.10
C ILE A 40 3.08 5.60 -17.64
N ALA A 41 4.23 5.88 -18.25
CA ALA A 41 5.31 4.91 -18.39
C ALA A 41 6.27 5.00 -17.18
N PRO A 42 6.92 3.90 -16.77
CA PRO A 42 8.00 3.94 -15.79
C PRO A 42 9.10 4.94 -16.21
N GLY A 43 9.48 5.83 -15.29
CA GLY A 43 10.40 6.95 -15.52
C GLY A 43 9.69 8.30 -15.65
N GLU A 44 8.40 8.30 -16.00
CA GLU A 44 7.57 9.51 -15.98
C GLU A 44 7.09 9.82 -14.57
N LEU A 45 6.92 11.11 -14.27
CA LEU A 45 6.37 11.54 -12.99
C LEU A 45 4.84 11.56 -13.04
N LEU A 46 4.21 10.83 -12.14
CA LEU A 46 2.79 10.94 -11.79
C LEU A 46 2.66 11.82 -10.55
N TRP A 47 1.86 12.88 -10.67
CA TRP A 47 1.52 13.71 -9.53
C TRP A 47 0.14 13.36 -9.00
N ALA A 48 0.03 13.24 -7.68
CA ALA A 48 -1.21 13.02 -6.97
C ALA A 48 -1.43 14.15 -5.96
N THR A 49 -2.65 14.70 -5.93
CA THR A 49 -3.06 15.69 -4.93
C THR A 49 -4.05 15.05 -3.98
N LEU A 50 -3.70 14.99 -2.69
CA LEU A 50 -4.58 14.54 -1.62
C LEU A 50 -5.17 15.77 -0.94
N THR A 51 -6.50 15.88 -0.91
CA THR A 51 -7.22 16.93 -0.21
C THR A 51 -8.03 16.31 0.92
N VAL A 52 -7.87 16.85 2.13
CA VAL A 52 -8.62 16.46 3.32
C VAL A 52 -9.43 17.66 3.80
N SER A 53 -10.74 17.49 3.95
CA SER A 53 -11.64 18.53 4.45
C SER A 53 -12.37 18.03 5.68
N ASN A 54 -12.34 18.81 6.76
CA ASN A 54 -13.20 18.60 7.92
C ASN A 54 -14.52 19.34 7.68
N THR A 55 -15.60 18.61 7.51
CA THR A 55 -16.96 19.16 7.33
C THR A 55 -17.76 19.18 8.63
N ASN A 56 -17.17 18.75 9.75
CA ASN A 56 -17.78 18.89 11.07
C ASN A 56 -17.72 20.34 11.57
N ASP A 57 -18.54 20.60 12.58
CA ASP A 57 -18.58 21.83 13.37
C ASP A 57 -17.55 21.87 14.51
N HIS A 58 -16.77 20.80 14.65
CA HIS A 58 -15.72 20.66 15.67
C HIS A 58 -14.39 20.26 15.04
N ASP A 59 -13.32 20.48 15.81
CA ASP A 59 -11.96 20.16 15.43
C ASP A 59 -11.75 18.63 15.40
N LEU A 60 -11.10 18.15 14.34
CA LEU A 60 -10.73 16.75 14.20
C LEU A 60 -9.29 16.53 14.62
N LYS A 61 -9.07 15.46 15.36
CA LYS A 61 -7.73 14.98 15.67
C LYS A 61 -7.29 13.94 14.64
N TRP A 62 -6.10 14.12 14.10
CA TRP A 62 -5.52 13.18 13.16
C TRP A 62 -4.08 12.87 13.53
N THR A 63 -3.61 11.72 13.04
CA THR A 63 -2.29 11.24 13.39
C THR A 63 -1.34 11.42 12.23
N ALA A 64 -0.21 12.07 12.50
CA ALA A 64 0.87 12.27 11.55
C ALA A 64 2.12 11.50 11.98
N GLY A 65 2.88 11.00 10.99
CA GLY A 65 4.23 10.50 11.25
C GLY A 65 5.21 11.63 11.52
N GLY A 66 6.49 11.30 11.72
CA GLY A 66 7.49 12.29 12.14
C GLY A 66 7.70 13.49 11.21
N CYS A 67 7.41 13.33 9.92
CA CYS A 67 7.45 14.44 8.96
C CYS A 67 6.17 15.28 8.91
N ARG A 68 5.17 14.96 9.75
CA ARG A 68 3.90 15.68 9.89
C ARG A 68 3.15 15.87 8.55
N ILE A 69 3.33 14.92 7.63
CA ILE A 69 2.74 14.99 6.29
C ILE A 69 1.27 14.62 6.37
N LEU A 70 0.44 15.36 5.63
CA LEU A 70 -0.99 15.12 5.53
C LEU A 70 -1.26 13.84 4.73
N GLY A 71 -1.47 12.74 5.45
CA GLY A 71 -1.84 11.45 4.88
C GLY A 71 -0.68 10.65 4.30
N LEU A 72 -1.05 9.67 3.47
CA LEU A 72 -0.14 8.79 2.74
C LEU A 72 -0.70 8.54 1.35
N VAL A 73 0.15 8.57 0.33
CA VAL A 73 -0.21 8.15 -1.04
C VAL A 73 0.68 7.01 -1.48
N GLU A 74 0.06 5.95 -1.98
CA GLU A 74 0.75 4.72 -2.38
C GLU A 74 0.17 4.15 -3.67
N ALA A 75 1.01 3.47 -4.45
CA ALA A 75 0.60 2.68 -5.60
C ALA A 75 0.44 1.22 -5.15
N LEU A 76 -0.73 0.65 -5.40
CA LEU A 76 -1.04 -0.75 -5.14
C LEU A 76 -1.24 -1.51 -6.44
N PRO A 77 -0.87 -2.80 -6.51
CA PRO A 77 -1.37 -3.65 -7.57
C PRO A 77 -2.90 -3.73 -7.48
N LEU A 78 -3.55 -3.82 -8.64
CA LEU A 78 -4.93 -4.33 -8.66
C LEU A 78 -4.90 -5.73 -8.05
N LEU A 79 -5.78 -5.99 -7.07
CA LEU A 79 -5.73 -7.17 -6.18
C LEU A 79 -5.14 -8.40 -6.89
N PRO A 80 -4.00 -8.94 -6.40
CA PRO A 80 -3.28 -9.99 -7.11
C PRO A 80 -4.16 -11.24 -7.21
N ASP A 81 -3.95 -12.02 -8.26
CA ASP A 81 -4.50 -13.38 -8.37
C ASP A 81 -4.23 -14.11 -7.05
N ALA A 82 -5.32 -14.42 -6.35
CA ALA A 82 -5.29 -15.08 -5.06
C ALA A 82 -4.79 -16.52 -5.18
N GLY A 83 -4.66 -17.07 -6.40
CA GLY A 83 -4.24 -18.45 -6.64
C GLY A 83 -5.29 -19.46 -6.19
N ARG A 84 -4.85 -20.66 -5.83
CA ARG A 84 -5.75 -21.75 -5.42
C ARG A 84 -6.37 -21.47 -4.05
N HIS A 85 -7.62 -21.90 -3.86
CA HIS A 85 -8.26 -21.91 -2.55
C HIS A 85 -7.73 -23.05 -1.67
N TRP A 86 -7.46 -22.76 -0.40
CA TRP A 86 -7.05 -23.75 0.60
C TRP A 86 -8.04 -23.79 1.76
N PRO A 87 -8.39 -24.99 2.28
CA PRO A 87 -9.26 -25.11 3.44
C PRO A 87 -8.51 -24.82 4.75
N GLY A 88 -9.27 -24.62 5.83
CA GLY A 88 -8.77 -24.61 7.21
C GLY A 88 -7.75 -23.51 7.50
N ALA A 89 -6.73 -23.85 8.31
CA ALA A 89 -5.69 -22.92 8.76
C ALA A 89 -4.93 -22.26 7.61
N LEU A 90 -4.66 -23.00 6.53
CA LEU A 90 -3.96 -22.50 5.34
C LEU A 90 -4.78 -21.42 4.62
N GLY A 91 -6.08 -21.66 4.46
CA GLY A 91 -7.02 -20.69 3.89
C GLY A 91 -7.09 -19.40 4.70
N THR A 92 -7.19 -19.53 6.03
CA THR A 92 -7.21 -18.38 6.95
C THR A 92 -5.91 -17.59 6.88
N PHE A 93 -4.76 -18.26 6.94
CA PHE A 93 -3.45 -17.61 6.80
C PHE A 93 -3.32 -16.90 5.45
N LYS A 94 -3.71 -17.56 4.36
CA LYS A 94 -3.64 -17.02 3.00
C LYS A 94 -4.52 -15.77 2.84
N ALA A 95 -5.75 -15.83 3.32
CA ALA A 95 -6.66 -14.70 3.32
C ALA A 95 -6.11 -13.53 4.13
N TRP A 96 -5.50 -13.79 5.28
CA TRP A 96 -4.82 -12.79 6.08
C TRP A 96 -3.60 -12.18 5.36
N ALA A 97 -2.71 -13.03 4.84
CA ALA A 97 -1.49 -12.62 4.17
C ALA A 97 -1.76 -11.79 2.89
N LEU A 98 -2.89 -12.02 2.22
CA LEU A 98 -3.32 -11.28 1.03
C LEU A 98 -4.23 -10.09 1.36
N LYS A 99 -4.69 -9.93 2.60
CA LYS A 99 -5.65 -8.88 3.01
C LYS A 99 -5.11 -7.47 2.74
N TYR A 100 -3.80 -7.29 2.90
CA TYR A 100 -3.12 -6.02 2.66
C TYR A 100 -2.02 -6.27 1.63
N PRO A 101 -2.33 -6.15 0.31
CA PRO A 101 -1.31 -6.33 -0.71
C PRO A 101 -0.17 -5.34 -0.44
N GLU A 102 1.06 -5.81 -0.64
CA GLU A 102 2.23 -4.95 -0.48
C GLU A 102 2.15 -3.75 -1.42
N SER A 103 2.38 -2.57 -0.87
CA SER A 103 2.48 -1.35 -1.66
C SER A 103 3.64 -1.47 -2.63
N TYR A 104 3.36 -1.28 -3.93
CA TYR A 104 4.38 -1.27 -4.96
C TYR A 104 5.30 -0.06 -4.81
N ALA A 105 4.74 1.08 -4.43
CA ALA A 105 5.53 2.25 -4.11
C ALA A 105 4.78 3.17 -3.15
N TYR A 106 5.55 3.86 -2.31
CA TYR A 106 5.08 5.06 -1.62
C TYR A 106 5.46 6.28 -2.45
N PHE A 107 4.53 7.21 -2.61
CA PHE A 107 4.84 8.46 -3.26
C PHE A 107 5.71 9.31 -2.32
N ALA A 108 6.59 10.12 -2.89
CA ALA A 108 7.29 11.16 -2.14
C ALA A 108 6.39 12.39 -2.05
N ASP A 109 6.20 12.93 -0.85
CA ASP A 109 5.59 14.25 -0.69
C ASP A 109 6.43 15.33 -1.40
N GLU A 110 5.78 16.31 -2.02
CA GLU A 110 6.37 17.38 -2.83
C GLU A 110 7.50 18.10 -2.09
N THR A 111 7.32 18.39 -0.80
CA THR A 111 8.33 19.08 0.00
C THR A 111 9.60 18.24 0.11
N ARG A 112 9.45 16.94 0.37
CA ARG A 112 10.60 16.02 0.49
C ARG A 112 11.26 15.77 -0.86
N TRP A 113 10.46 15.67 -1.91
CA TRP A 113 10.98 15.55 -3.27
C TRP A 113 11.84 16.75 -3.65
N ALA A 114 11.34 17.97 -3.43
CA ALA A 114 12.06 19.21 -3.72
C ALA A 114 13.38 19.33 -2.96
N HIS A 115 13.43 18.84 -1.71
CA HIS A 115 14.63 18.87 -0.87
C HIS A 115 15.56 17.67 -1.05
N ARG A 116 15.31 16.78 -2.03
CA ARG A 116 16.08 15.54 -2.28
C ARG A 116 16.15 14.62 -1.06
N GLY A 117 15.06 14.56 -0.29
CA GLY A 117 14.93 13.72 0.89
C GLY A 117 15.13 14.45 2.22
N GLY A 118 15.28 13.66 3.28
CA GLY A 118 15.41 14.11 4.67
C GLY A 118 14.85 13.07 5.63
N ALA A 119 15.55 12.76 6.72
CA ALA A 119 15.06 11.84 7.72
C ALA A 119 13.88 12.46 8.49
N CYS A 120 12.79 11.72 8.66
CA CYS A 120 11.80 12.09 9.66
C CYS A 120 12.28 11.62 11.04
N PRO A 121 11.96 12.34 12.12
CA PRO A 121 11.97 11.75 13.44
C PRO A 121 11.17 10.44 13.47
N ALA A 122 11.64 9.44 14.22
CA ALA A 122 10.86 8.24 14.53
C ALA A 122 9.81 8.55 15.61
N ALA A 123 8.88 9.45 15.29
CA ALA A 123 7.87 9.96 16.20
C ALA A 123 6.49 9.97 15.53
N GLN A 124 5.45 9.94 16.35
CA GLN A 124 4.06 10.06 15.94
C GLN A 124 3.50 11.30 16.63
N PHE A 125 2.83 12.15 15.86
CA PHE A 125 2.25 13.40 16.34
C PHE A 125 0.73 13.37 16.21
N MET A 126 0.06 13.97 17.18
CA MET A 126 -1.36 14.25 17.12
C MET A 126 -1.54 15.69 16.65
N GLU A 127 -2.20 15.83 15.51
CA GLU A 127 -2.45 17.10 14.85
C GLU A 127 -3.94 17.44 14.92
N ILE A 128 -4.25 18.72 14.72
CA ILE A 128 -5.62 19.22 14.67
C ILE A 128 -5.93 19.72 13.27
N LEU A 129 -7.06 19.28 12.72
CA LEU A 129 -7.69 19.84 11.54
C LEU A 129 -8.93 20.62 12.00
N PRO A 130 -8.90 21.96 12.01
CA PRO A 130 -10.01 22.75 12.55
C PRO A 130 -11.35 22.49 11.86
N ALA A 131 -12.45 22.77 12.55
CA ALA A 131 -13.80 22.74 11.96
C ALA A 131 -13.86 23.53 10.63
N GLY A 132 -14.46 22.94 9.60
CA GLY A 132 -14.56 23.53 8.26
C GLY A 132 -13.23 23.64 7.47
N ALA A 133 -12.09 23.27 8.06
CA ALA A 133 -10.80 23.47 7.42
C ALA A 133 -10.53 22.45 6.31
N THR A 134 -9.84 22.91 5.26
CA THR A 134 -9.32 22.07 4.19
C THR A 134 -7.80 22.14 4.16
N ARG A 135 -7.14 20.99 4.01
CA ARG A 135 -5.70 20.87 3.81
C ARG A 135 -5.41 20.04 2.56
N ARG A 136 -4.27 20.31 1.93
CA ARG A 136 -3.83 19.63 0.72
C ARG A 136 -2.37 19.24 0.83
N SER A 137 -2.02 18.08 0.28
CA SER A 137 -0.65 17.62 0.08
C SER A 137 -0.49 17.12 -1.36
N ARG A 138 0.69 17.34 -1.94
CA ARG A 138 1.03 16.89 -3.29
C ARG A 138 2.12 15.84 -3.19
N TRP A 139 2.01 14.83 -4.04
CA TRP A 139 2.80 13.62 -3.97
C TRP A 139 3.26 13.25 -5.37
N VAL A 140 4.46 12.70 -5.49
CA VAL A 140 5.05 12.29 -6.75
C VAL A 140 5.56 10.86 -6.71
N TRP A 141 5.35 10.17 -7.82
CA TRP A 141 5.90 8.85 -8.08
C TRP A 141 6.47 8.79 -9.49
N ASN A 142 7.60 8.11 -9.67
CA ASN A 142 8.30 7.99 -10.95
C ASN A 142 7.95 6.71 -11.73
N GLY A 143 6.91 5.97 -11.33
CA GLY A 143 6.53 4.73 -11.98
C GLY A 143 7.44 3.52 -11.68
N TYR A 144 8.34 3.61 -10.70
CA TYR A 144 9.15 2.48 -10.24
C TYR A 144 8.60 1.90 -8.94
N ILE A 145 8.52 0.58 -8.86
CA ILE A 145 8.37 -0.13 -7.59
C ILE A 145 9.60 0.18 -6.74
N SER A 146 9.37 0.59 -5.51
CA SER A 146 10.44 0.88 -4.56
C SER A 146 10.00 0.45 -3.16
N ASN A 147 10.35 -0.77 -2.79
CA ASN A 147 10.36 -1.19 -1.38
C ASN A 147 11.83 -1.43 -0.99
N ALA A 148 12.20 -1.06 0.25
CA ALA A 148 13.59 -1.13 0.72
C ALA A 148 14.24 -2.53 0.64
N ALA A 149 13.43 -3.59 0.57
CA ALA A 149 13.83 -4.99 0.45
C ALA A 149 13.74 -5.56 -0.98
N SER A 150 12.88 -5.05 -1.88
CA SER A 150 12.74 -5.56 -3.26
C SER A 150 13.64 -4.87 -4.28
N GLY A 151 14.31 -3.79 -3.89
CA GLY A 151 15.08 -2.94 -4.80
C GLY A 151 14.18 -2.02 -5.62
N SER A 152 14.74 -1.39 -6.66
CA SER A 152 13.99 -0.54 -7.57
C SER A 152 13.82 -1.22 -8.93
N ARG A 153 12.58 -1.32 -9.41
CA ARG A 153 12.25 -1.86 -10.74
C ARG A 153 11.10 -1.08 -11.36
N ALA A 154 11.00 -1.11 -12.68
CA ALA A 154 9.83 -0.55 -13.38
C ALA A 154 8.54 -1.22 -12.87
N ALA A 155 7.49 -0.43 -12.62
CA ALA A 155 6.17 -0.97 -12.33
C ALA A 155 5.66 -1.78 -13.53
N PRO A 156 4.98 -2.91 -13.30
CA PRO A 156 4.44 -3.72 -14.38
C PRO A 156 3.33 -2.96 -15.11
N GLY A 157 3.27 -3.16 -16.42
CA GLY A 157 2.21 -2.66 -17.27
C GLY A 157 0.88 -3.28 -16.87
N GLY A 158 -0.14 -2.45 -16.67
CA GLY A 158 -1.29 -2.92 -15.91
C GLY A 158 -2.22 -1.80 -15.48
N GLN A 159 -3.42 -2.18 -15.07
CA GLN A 159 -4.21 -1.31 -14.20
C GLN A 159 -3.62 -1.40 -12.79
N MET A 160 -3.52 -0.25 -12.12
CA MET A 160 -3.09 -0.12 -10.74
C MET A 160 -4.02 0.83 -9.99
N GLU A 161 -3.98 0.74 -8.67
CA GLU A 161 -4.73 1.62 -7.79
C GLU A 161 -3.78 2.58 -7.09
N ILE A 162 -4.03 3.89 -7.23
CA ILE A 162 -3.39 4.89 -6.36
C ILE A 162 -4.32 5.11 -5.19
N VAL A 163 -3.80 4.89 -3.99
CA VAL A 163 -4.57 5.01 -2.76
C VAL A 163 -4.06 6.19 -1.95
N GLY A 164 -4.99 7.09 -1.63
CA GLY A 164 -4.79 8.15 -0.66
C GLY A 164 -5.38 7.74 0.68
N SER A 165 -4.62 7.89 1.76
CA SER A 165 -5.02 7.52 3.12
C SER A 165 -4.92 8.71 4.07
N PHE A 166 -5.89 8.82 4.97
CA PHE A 166 -5.90 9.78 6.08
C PHE A 166 -6.19 9.06 7.39
N PHE A 167 -5.38 9.30 8.42
CA PHE A 167 -5.42 8.55 9.67
C PHE A 167 -6.08 9.38 10.78
N LEU A 168 -7.26 8.96 11.21
CA LEU A 168 -7.97 9.60 12.31
C LEU A 168 -7.34 9.18 13.63
N GLY A 169 -7.14 10.17 14.51
CA GLY A 169 -6.52 9.97 15.82
C GLY A 169 -7.54 9.73 16.93
N GLU A 170 -8.78 9.41 16.58
CA GLU A 170 -9.87 9.23 17.54
C GLU A 170 -10.08 7.75 17.90
N PRO A 171 -10.22 7.41 19.20
CA PRO A 171 -10.15 6.05 19.70
C PRO A 171 -11.31 5.12 19.29
N GLN A 172 -12.37 5.61 18.65
CA GLN A 172 -13.58 4.81 18.33
C GLN A 172 -13.94 4.71 16.83
N SER A 173 -13.14 5.28 15.92
CA SER A 173 -13.40 5.19 14.48
C SER A 173 -12.45 4.22 13.80
N THR A 174 -12.82 3.70 12.62
CA THR A 174 -11.85 3.07 11.71
C THR A 174 -10.72 4.07 11.53
N THR A 175 -9.53 3.76 12.06
CA THR A 175 -8.39 4.66 12.22
C THR A 175 -7.78 5.16 10.91
N GLN A 176 -8.37 4.79 9.77
CA GLN A 176 -7.93 5.15 8.43
C GLN A 176 -9.12 5.32 7.49
N LEU A 177 -9.21 6.47 6.83
CA LEU A 177 -10.04 6.73 5.66
C LEU A 177 -9.20 6.55 4.40
N ARG A 178 -9.70 5.84 3.39
CA ARG A 178 -8.98 5.55 2.14
C ARG A 178 -9.82 5.94 0.93
N VAL A 179 -9.18 6.56 -0.05
CA VAL A 179 -9.75 6.90 -1.36
C VAL A 179 -8.89 6.26 -2.44
N VAL A 180 -9.52 5.76 -3.50
CA VAL A 180 -8.83 4.97 -4.54
C VAL A 180 -9.09 5.61 -5.90
N ALA A 181 -8.03 5.94 -6.62
CA ALA A 181 -8.08 6.41 -8.01
C ALA A 181 -7.33 5.41 -8.91
N PRO A 182 -7.93 4.95 -10.03
CA PRO A 182 -7.26 4.03 -10.94
C PRO A 182 -6.18 4.76 -11.76
N VAL A 183 -5.12 4.04 -12.14
CA VAL A 183 -4.10 4.50 -13.09
C VAL A 183 -3.65 3.35 -13.99
N ARG A 184 -3.31 3.66 -15.25
CA ARG A 184 -2.75 2.70 -16.19
C ARG A 184 -1.23 2.85 -16.29
N ILE A 185 -0.47 1.78 -16.05
CA ILE A 185 0.95 1.74 -16.34
C ILE A 185 1.18 1.22 -17.76
N ILE A 186 1.92 2.00 -18.55
CA ILE A 186 2.36 1.68 -19.90
C ILE A 186 3.74 1.03 -19.80
N GLY A 187 3.76 -0.27 -19.55
CA GLY A 187 4.99 -1.04 -19.32
C GLY A 187 4.88 -2.49 -19.79
N GLY A 188 5.96 -3.25 -19.60
CA GLY A 188 5.99 -4.69 -19.85
C GLY A 188 5.25 -5.50 -18.77
N PRO A 189 4.98 -6.79 -18.99
CA PRO A 189 4.33 -7.65 -18.00
C PRO A 189 5.14 -7.73 -16.70
N ASP A 190 4.49 -8.06 -15.57
CA ASP A 190 5.22 -8.36 -14.34
C ASP A 190 6.03 -9.65 -14.55
N PRO A 191 7.37 -9.63 -14.40
CA PRO A 191 8.19 -10.84 -14.51
C PRO A 191 7.98 -11.83 -13.34
N TYR A 192 7.19 -11.46 -12.33
CA TYR A 192 7.03 -12.24 -11.12
C TYR A 192 5.64 -12.88 -11.00
N ILE A 193 5.61 -14.08 -10.43
CA ILE A 193 4.38 -14.72 -9.96
C ILE A 193 3.72 -13.85 -8.87
N THR A 194 2.41 -13.97 -8.71
CA THR A 194 1.68 -13.22 -7.69
C THR A 194 1.98 -13.74 -6.28
N ALA A 195 1.71 -12.92 -5.26
CA ALA A 195 1.79 -13.31 -3.86
C ALA A 195 0.91 -14.53 -3.53
N GLY A 196 -0.28 -14.62 -4.16
CA GLY A 196 -1.19 -15.76 -3.99
C GLY A 196 -0.60 -17.07 -4.52
N VAL A 197 0.04 -17.03 -5.69
CA VAL A 197 0.75 -18.19 -6.26
C VAL A 197 1.98 -18.53 -5.43
N ALA A 198 2.73 -17.55 -4.93
CA ALA A 198 3.88 -17.80 -4.06
C ALA A 198 3.48 -18.50 -2.75
N LEU A 199 2.34 -18.12 -2.15
CA LEU A 199 1.76 -18.82 -1.01
C LEU A 199 1.37 -20.27 -1.35
N ASP A 200 0.80 -20.51 -2.54
CA ASP A 200 0.50 -21.87 -3.00
C ASP A 200 1.77 -22.73 -3.06
N ARG A 201 2.85 -22.19 -3.64
CA ARG A 201 4.14 -22.89 -3.74
C ARG A 201 4.76 -23.16 -2.36
N ALA A 202 4.63 -22.22 -1.42
CA ALA A 202 5.10 -22.40 -0.05
C ALA A 202 4.33 -23.50 0.70
N PHE A 203 3.02 -23.61 0.45
CA PHE A 203 2.20 -24.68 1.02
C PHE A 203 2.44 -26.04 0.35
N ASP A 204 2.64 -26.09 -0.96
CA ASP A 204 2.93 -27.31 -1.72
C ASP A 204 4.24 -27.98 -1.30
N ASP A 205 5.22 -27.21 -0.80
CA ASP A 205 6.45 -27.74 -0.19
C ASP A 205 6.20 -28.51 1.13
N GLY A 206 5.05 -28.29 1.77
CA GLY A 206 4.57 -29.08 2.90
C GLY A 206 5.18 -28.76 4.27
N ARG A 207 6.30 -28.02 4.34
CA ARG A 207 6.90 -27.62 5.63
C ARG A 207 6.06 -26.55 6.34
N LEU A 208 5.69 -25.48 5.62
CA LEU A 208 4.80 -24.44 6.17
C LEU A 208 3.43 -25.00 6.52
N THR A 209 2.89 -25.90 5.69
CA THR A 209 1.61 -26.57 5.92
C THR A 209 1.61 -27.31 7.25
N ARG A 210 2.59 -28.21 7.46
CA ARG A 210 2.73 -28.94 8.73
C ARG A 210 2.90 -28.02 9.93
N TRP A 211 3.63 -26.90 9.76
CA TRP A 211 3.83 -25.94 10.83
C TRP A 211 2.51 -25.24 11.22
N LEU A 212 1.70 -24.82 10.25
CA LEU A 212 0.42 -24.15 10.48
C LEU A 212 -0.65 -25.11 11.04
N GLU A 213 -0.74 -26.33 10.51
CA GLU A 213 -1.76 -27.31 10.93
C GLU A 213 -1.49 -27.89 12.32
N GLY A 214 -0.22 -27.91 12.76
CA GLY A 214 0.15 -28.34 14.12
C GLY A 214 -0.15 -27.30 15.22
N ARG A 215 -0.79 -26.18 14.89
CA ARG A 215 -0.96 -25.01 15.78
C ARG A 215 -2.41 -24.48 15.74
N PRO A 216 -2.81 -23.62 16.71
CA PRO A 216 -4.10 -22.95 16.67
C PRO A 216 -4.32 -22.18 15.36
N LEU A 217 -5.58 -21.89 15.05
CA LEU A 217 -5.93 -21.14 13.84
C LEU A 217 -5.23 -19.76 13.80
N PRO A 218 -4.75 -19.32 12.63
CA PRO A 218 -4.10 -18.02 12.51
C PRO A 218 -5.01 -16.88 12.92
N ALA A 219 -4.44 -15.92 13.65
CA ALA A 219 -5.16 -14.71 13.98
C ALA A 219 -5.28 -13.83 12.73
N VAL A 220 -6.43 -13.19 12.60
CA VAL A 220 -6.73 -12.24 11.52
C VAL A 220 -6.39 -10.80 11.93
N SER A 221 -5.42 -10.62 12.83
CA SER A 221 -4.96 -9.30 13.28
C SER A 221 -3.43 -9.24 13.34
N GLY A 222 -2.84 -8.11 12.94
CA GLY A 222 -1.38 -7.93 12.91
C GLY A 222 -0.74 -7.77 14.28
N ALA A 223 -1.56 -7.54 15.31
CA ALA A 223 -1.14 -7.35 16.70
C ALA A 223 -1.25 -8.63 17.55
N GLY A 224 -1.50 -9.79 16.93
CA GLY A 224 -1.86 -11.07 17.55
C GLY A 224 -1.32 -11.30 18.97
N GLY A 225 -2.20 -11.76 19.83
CA GLY A 225 -1.92 -12.06 21.23
C GLY A 225 -0.96 -13.23 21.39
N ILE A 226 -0.64 -13.55 22.65
CA ILE A 226 0.15 -14.75 22.95
C ILE A 226 -0.62 -15.98 22.46
N GLY A 227 0.06 -16.86 21.72
CA GLY A 227 -0.54 -18.06 21.12
C GLY A 227 -1.10 -17.85 19.71
N ASP A 228 -1.28 -16.62 19.25
CA ASP A 228 -1.75 -16.32 17.89
C ASP A 228 -0.63 -16.52 16.86
N ILE A 229 -0.99 -17.07 15.70
CA ILE A 229 -0.11 -17.05 14.53
C ILE A 229 -0.32 -15.73 13.79
N VAL A 230 0.76 -15.01 13.59
CA VAL A 230 0.85 -13.82 12.74
C VAL A 230 1.81 -14.09 11.59
N GLY A 231 1.71 -13.33 10.51
CA GLY A 231 2.58 -13.53 9.35
C GLY A 231 2.08 -12.82 8.11
N GLY A 232 2.76 -13.11 7.00
CA GLY A 232 2.42 -12.53 5.70
C GLY A 232 3.35 -13.00 4.60
N VAL A 233 3.17 -12.40 3.43
CA VAL A 233 3.97 -12.61 2.23
C VAL A 233 4.52 -11.26 1.76
N LYS A 234 5.80 -11.23 1.40
CA LYS A 234 6.48 -10.01 0.95
C LYS A 234 7.49 -10.31 -0.16
N LEU A 235 7.66 -9.42 -1.12
CA LEU A 235 8.72 -9.55 -2.12
C LEU A 235 10.03 -8.90 -1.64
N GLU A 236 11.11 -9.67 -1.62
CA GLU A 236 12.46 -9.26 -1.22
C GLU A 236 13.50 -9.73 -2.25
N GLY A 237 14.20 -8.81 -2.91
CA GLY A 237 15.28 -9.13 -3.84
C GLY A 237 14.94 -10.15 -4.95
N GLY A 238 13.70 -10.17 -5.45
CA GLY A 238 13.24 -11.16 -6.44
C GLY A 238 12.82 -12.51 -5.84
N THR A 239 12.64 -12.57 -4.52
CA THR A 239 12.18 -13.74 -3.78
C THR A 239 10.95 -13.38 -2.96
N TRP A 240 9.89 -14.17 -3.05
CA TRP A 240 8.77 -14.08 -2.12
C TRP A 240 9.17 -14.71 -0.79
N ARG A 241 9.15 -13.90 0.27
CA ARG A 241 9.32 -14.33 1.65
C ARG A 241 7.94 -14.53 2.27
N VAL A 242 7.63 -15.78 2.59
CA VAL A 242 6.43 -16.17 3.34
C VAL A 242 6.86 -16.46 4.77
N LEU A 243 6.36 -15.69 5.73
CA LEU A 243 6.72 -15.82 7.14
C LEU A 243 5.46 -16.08 7.95
N ALA A 244 5.49 -17.12 8.79
CA ALA A 244 4.54 -17.32 9.87
C ALA A 244 5.30 -17.37 11.19
N ALA A 245 4.76 -16.71 12.22
CA ALA A 245 5.36 -16.66 13.53
C ALA A 245 4.29 -16.74 14.61
N GLN A 246 4.63 -17.38 15.72
CA GLN A 246 3.78 -17.53 16.89
C GLN A 246 4.56 -17.12 18.13
N LYS A 247 3.97 -16.24 18.93
CA LYS A 247 4.49 -15.93 20.27
C LYS A 247 4.07 -17.04 21.23
N VAL A 248 5.03 -17.73 21.82
CA VAL A 248 4.82 -18.82 22.78
C VAL A 248 5.39 -18.40 24.14
N LEU A 249 4.70 -18.76 25.22
CA LEU A 249 5.12 -18.43 26.59
C LEU A 249 5.44 -19.70 27.36
N VAL A 250 6.70 -20.17 27.38
CA VAL A 250 7.16 -21.25 28.28
C VAL A 250 8.71 -21.25 28.42
N PRO A 251 9.31 -21.18 29.62
CA PRO A 251 8.98 -20.32 30.77
C PRO A 251 9.28 -18.82 30.55
N ASP A 252 9.90 -18.48 29.41
CA ASP A 252 10.13 -17.13 28.90
C ASP A 252 9.42 -16.93 27.56
N TYR A 253 9.37 -15.69 27.07
CA TYR A 253 8.89 -15.40 25.71
C TYR A 253 9.80 -16.06 24.67
N ARG A 254 9.21 -16.94 23.85
CA ARG A 254 9.86 -17.50 22.67
C ARG A 254 9.04 -17.18 21.43
N LEU A 255 9.72 -16.83 20.35
CA LEU A 255 9.12 -16.72 19.03
C LEU A 255 9.40 -18.03 18.30
N SER A 256 8.36 -18.79 17.96
CA SER A 256 8.49 -19.88 16.99
C SER A 256 8.13 -19.32 15.63
N GLU A 257 9.00 -19.48 14.64
CA GLU A 257 8.79 -18.94 13.30
C GLU A 257 9.17 -19.94 12.22
N ILE A 258 8.49 -19.84 11.08
CA ILE A 258 8.87 -20.53 9.86
C ILE A 258 8.87 -19.52 8.70
N GLU A 259 9.98 -19.49 7.98
CA GLU A 259 10.18 -18.69 6.79
C GLU A 259 10.36 -19.63 5.60
N VAL A 260 9.52 -19.46 4.58
CA VAL A 260 9.67 -20.09 3.27
C VAL A 260 10.00 -19.01 2.26
N ARG A 261 11.09 -19.21 1.54
CA ARG A 261 11.50 -18.36 0.42
C ARG A 261 11.19 -19.04 -0.89
N VAL A 262 10.48 -18.33 -1.77
CA VAL A 262 10.04 -18.80 -3.08
C VAL A 262 10.61 -17.86 -4.14
N ASP A 263 11.29 -18.39 -5.15
CA ASP A 263 11.77 -17.58 -6.27
C ASP A 263 10.58 -16.92 -6.97
N ALA A 264 10.67 -15.60 -7.19
CA ALA A 264 9.54 -14.85 -7.70
C ALA A 264 9.28 -15.07 -9.20
N ARG A 265 10.23 -15.63 -9.95
CA ARG A 265 10.07 -15.85 -11.41
C ARG A 265 9.46 -17.22 -11.70
N ASP A 266 9.98 -18.26 -11.08
CA ASP A 266 9.59 -19.65 -11.40
C ASP A 266 8.76 -20.33 -10.31
N GLY A 267 8.66 -19.74 -9.12
CA GLY A 267 7.90 -20.28 -7.99
C GLY A 267 8.58 -21.44 -7.28
N LYS A 268 9.86 -21.70 -7.52
CA LYS A 268 10.61 -22.75 -6.82
C LYS A 268 10.90 -22.32 -5.39
N VAL A 269 10.70 -23.23 -4.43
CA VAL A 269 11.15 -23.00 -3.04
C VAL A 269 12.67 -23.03 -3.00
N VAL A 270 13.27 -21.91 -2.58
CA VAL A 270 14.73 -21.73 -2.51
C VAL A 270 15.30 -22.04 -1.13
N SER A 271 14.54 -21.75 -0.06
CA SER A 271 14.95 -22.09 1.30
C SER A 271 13.77 -22.17 2.25
N VAL A 272 13.91 -22.98 3.29
CA VAL A 272 12.99 -22.99 4.45
C VAL A 272 13.80 -22.97 5.73
N VAL A 273 13.45 -22.06 6.63
CA VAL A 273 14.09 -21.91 7.94
C VAL A 273 13.02 -21.92 9.00
N GLU A 274 13.14 -22.83 9.95
CA GLU A 274 12.28 -22.90 11.14
C GLU A 274 13.13 -22.55 12.37
N ARG A 275 12.61 -21.70 13.25
CA ARG A 275 13.28 -21.24 14.48
C ARG A 275 12.35 -21.30 15.68
#